data_AF-A0A936AIT7-F1
#
_entry.id   AF-A0A936AIT7-F1
#
_cell.length_a   1.000
_cell.length_b   1.000
_cell.length_c   1.000
_cell.angle_alpha   90.00
_cell.angle_beta   90.00
_cell.angle_gamma   90.00
#
_symmetry.space_group_name_H-M   'P 1'
#
loop_
_entity.id
_entity.type
_entity.pdbx_description
1 polymer ?
#
loop_
_entity_poly.entity_id
_entity_poly.type
_entity_poly.pdbx_seq_one_letter_code
_entity_poly.pdbx_strand_id
1 'polypeptide(L)'
;MSYTGFEDVYRGKWKWDSVAKGTHFVNCWYQRGCNWNVYVKEGVVWREEQAGIYEPIDPKIPDYNPRGCQKGACYSERMYDGARMRHPLKRVGERGAGQWARVSWDEALNDIADKMIDVMVSSDGPGSIVWDQGTAQTNGGAGLAMLRTTLVLDTPVLDVNTEIGDHRPGVGVTMGKMTFCSSSDDLFYSDLILIWGGNPDLHPDSQCAFHARGPLQRRQDHHHRTRLLRLLHPRRPVGAGEGGDRCSARAVYGACDDRRGAVQPQIHPGADRPAAAGAYRQRPLPARVRPRRRRRR
;
A
#
# COMPACT_ATOMS: atom_id res chain seq x y z
N MET A 1 12.20 18.82 -43.28
CA MET A 1 12.24 17.34 -43.13
C MET A 1 11.67 16.77 -44.42
N SER A 2 12.49 16.11 -45.25
CA SER A 2 11.98 15.41 -46.45
C SER A 2 11.38 14.08 -46.00
N TYR A 3 10.08 13.90 -46.21
CA TYR A 3 9.44 12.62 -45.99
C TYR A 3 9.60 11.77 -47.26
N THR A 4 10.11 10.55 -47.12
CA THR A 4 10.17 9.59 -48.24
C THR A 4 8.81 8.89 -48.43
N GLY A 5 7.97 8.87 -47.40
CA GLY A 5 6.57 8.44 -47.45
C GLY A 5 5.78 8.81 -46.18
N PHE A 6 4.47 8.53 -46.15
CA PHE A 6 3.62 8.84 -45.00
C PHE A 6 4.03 8.08 -43.71
N GLU A 7 4.68 6.93 -43.85
CA GLU A 7 5.19 6.12 -42.74
C GLU A 7 6.22 6.88 -41.88
N ASP A 8 6.97 7.78 -42.49
CA ASP A 8 7.99 8.57 -41.80
C ASP A 8 7.38 9.50 -40.75
N VAL A 9 6.09 9.86 -40.89
CA VAL A 9 5.33 10.59 -39.87
C VAL A 9 5.19 9.72 -38.61
N TYR A 10 4.89 8.43 -38.75
CA TYR A 10 4.76 7.50 -37.62
C TYR A 10 6.12 7.14 -37.02
N ARG A 11 7.13 6.90 -37.86
CA ARG A 11 8.51 6.67 -37.40
C ARG A 11 9.07 7.89 -36.67
N GLY A 12 8.73 9.10 -37.11
CA GLY A 12 9.10 10.35 -36.44
C GLY A 12 8.46 10.54 -35.07
N LYS A 13 7.27 9.96 -34.83
CA LYS A 13 6.67 9.89 -33.49
C LYS A 13 7.51 9.02 -32.57
N TRP A 14 8.01 7.89 -33.06
CA TRP A 14 8.83 6.92 -32.31
C TRP A 14 10.33 7.25 -32.30
N LYS A 15 10.66 8.49 -31.97
CA LYS A 15 12.04 8.98 -31.76
C LYS A 15 12.10 9.78 -30.48
N TRP A 16 13.19 9.60 -29.72
CA TRP A 16 13.46 10.22 -28.44
C TRP A 16 14.95 10.53 -28.32
N ASP A 17 15.31 11.41 -27.39
CA ASP A 17 16.68 11.88 -27.19
C ASP A 17 17.44 11.01 -26.20
N SER A 18 16.75 10.54 -25.16
CA SER A 18 17.34 9.68 -24.13
C SER A 18 16.32 8.78 -23.46
N VAL A 19 16.82 7.77 -22.76
CA VAL A 19 16.03 6.85 -21.95
C VAL A 19 16.61 6.83 -20.54
N ALA A 20 15.77 7.16 -19.56
CA ALA A 20 16.11 7.03 -18.15
C ALA A 20 15.47 5.77 -17.56
N LYS A 21 16.07 5.20 -16.52
CA LYS A 21 15.44 4.14 -15.73
C LYS A 21 14.56 4.76 -14.65
N GLY A 22 13.32 4.28 -14.57
CA GLY A 22 12.33 4.79 -13.65
C GLY A 22 11.53 3.69 -12.98
N THR A 23 10.87 4.08 -11.89
CA THR A 23 9.85 3.27 -11.25
C THR A 23 8.82 4.16 -10.56
N HIS A 24 7.71 3.56 -10.12
CA HIS A 24 6.59 4.29 -9.53
C HIS A 24 6.58 4.09 -8.01
N PHE A 25 6.85 5.18 -7.27
CA PHE A 25 6.82 5.19 -5.80
C PHE A 25 5.38 5.33 -5.28
N VAL A 26 4.57 4.29 -5.49
CA VAL A 26 3.17 4.20 -5.06
C VAL A 26 2.92 2.90 -4.34
N ASN A 27 1.89 2.87 -3.49
CA ASN A 27 1.50 1.66 -2.77
C ASN A 27 0.72 0.71 -3.66
N CYS A 28 1.41 0.07 -4.60
CA CYS A 28 0.80 -0.87 -5.54
C CYS A 28 1.06 -2.34 -5.18
N TRP A 29 1.98 -2.65 -4.24
CA TRP A 29 2.20 -3.94 -3.55
C TRP A 29 3.47 -3.86 -2.66
N TYR A 30 3.58 -4.71 -1.63
CA TYR A 30 4.59 -4.61 -0.56
C TYR A 30 6.06 -4.73 -1.00
N GLN A 31 6.35 -5.23 -2.20
CA GLN A 31 7.74 -5.41 -2.69
C GLN A 31 7.84 -5.36 -4.22
N ARG A 32 7.78 -4.18 -4.85
CA ARG A 32 8.66 -3.77 -5.98
C ARG A 32 8.06 -2.64 -6.81
N GLY A 33 8.93 -1.71 -7.16
CA GLY A 33 8.76 -0.86 -8.33
C GLY A 33 8.98 -1.67 -9.61
N CYS A 34 7.97 -1.73 -10.48
CA CYS A 34 8.16 -2.26 -11.83
C CYS A 34 9.27 -1.44 -12.52
N ASN A 35 10.11 -2.09 -13.32
CA ASN A 35 11.22 -1.43 -13.99
C ASN A 35 10.69 -0.84 -15.30
N TRP A 36 10.83 0.48 -15.45
CA TRP A 36 10.37 1.21 -16.62
C TRP A 36 11.53 1.93 -17.32
N ASN A 37 11.49 1.90 -18.64
CA ASN A 37 12.19 2.84 -19.49
C ASN A 37 11.33 4.10 -19.62
N VAL A 38 11.88 5.25 -19.23
CA VAL A 38 11.24 6.55 -19.34
C VAL A 38 11.89 7.29 -20.50
N TYR A 39 11.12 7.56 -21.54
CA TYR A 39 11.61 8.15 -22.78
C TYR A 39 11.48 9.68 -22.71
N VAL A 40 12.58 10.38 -22.99
CA VAL A 40 12.63 11.85 -22.99
C VAL A 40 12.78 12.34 -24.42
N LYS A 41 11.94 13.29 -24.81
CA LYS A 41 11.93 13.94 -26.12
C LYS A 41 11.82 15.44 -25.93
N GLU A 42 12.75 16.19 -26.50
CA GLU A 42 12.84 17.65 -26.42
C GLU A 42 12.86 18.15 -24.96
N GLY A 43 13.55 17.41 -24.08
CA GLY A 43 13.63 17.70 -22.65
C GLY A 43 12.35 17.40 -21.85
N VAL A 44 11.31 16.84 -22.50
CA VAL A 44 10.03 16.47 -21.88
C VAL A 44 9.93 14.95 -21.79
N VAL A 45 9.45 14.43 -20.66
CA VAL A 45 9.11 13.01 -20.53
C VAL A 45 7.91 12.73 -21.45
N TRP A 46 8.16 11.95 -22.49
CA TRP A 46 7.17 11.67 -23.52
C TRP A 46 6.27 10.51 -23.11
N ARG A 47 6.86 9.42 -22.62
CA ARG A 47 6.15 8.20 -22.20
C ARG A 47 7.05 7.29 -21.40
N GLU A 48 6.47 6.21 -20.89
CA GLU A 48 7.19 5.10 -20.31
C GLU A 48 6.78 3.75 -20.94
N GLU A 49 7.67 2.77 -20.83
CA GLU A 49 7.43 1.37 -21.21
C GLU A 49 8.15 0.44 -20.25
N GLN A 50 7.60 -0.75 -20.01
CA GLN A 50 8.27 -1.73 -19.17
C GLN A 50 9.64 -2.09 -19.74
N ALA A 51 10.65 -2.12 -18.89
CA ALA A 51 12.01 -2.42 -19.31
C ALA A 51 12.19 -3.89 -19.72
N GLY A 52 11.45 -4.81 -19.11
CA GLY A 52 11.50 -6.24 -19.46
C GLY A 52 12.88 -6.89 -19.25
N ILE A 53 13.63 -6.43 -18.25
CA ILE A 53 15.01 -6.89 -17.98
C ILE A 53 15.14 -7.76 -16.72
N TYR A 54 14.06 -8.39 -16.27
CA TYR A 54 14.13 -9.32 -15.14
C TYR A 54 14.80 -10.61 -15.60
N GLU A 55 15.86 -11.01 -14.90
CA GLU A 55 16.49 -12.31 -15.10
C GLU A 55 15.52 -13.45 -14.71
N PRO A 56 15.45 -14.53 -15.50
CA PRO A 56 14.72 -15.73 -15.11
C PRO A 56 15.27 -16.29 -13.79
N ILE A 57 14.40 -16.57 -12.82
CA ILE A 57 14.81 -17.08 -11.51
C ILE A 57 14.96 -18.61 -11.53
N ASP A 58 14.05 -19.31 -12.22
CA ASP A 58 14.12 -20.75 -12.46
C ASP A 58 13.59 -21.04 -13.88
N PRO A 59 14.32 -21.80 -14.72
CA PRO A 59 13.88 -22.18 -16.07
C PRO A 59 12.55 -22.93 -16.13
N LYS A 60 12.06 -23.51 -15.03
CA LYS A 60 10.82 -24.29 -14.96
C LYS A 60 9.56 -23.41 -14.87
N ILE A 61 9.72 -22.14 -14.55
CA ILE A 61 8.62 -21.20 -14.34
C ILE A 61 8.76 -19.99 -15.26
N PRO A 62 7.67 -19.30 -15.59
CA PRO A 62 7.74 -18.05 -16.32
C PRO A 62 8.58 -17.01 -15.58
N ASP A 63 9.29 -16.17 -16.33
CA ASP A 63 9.96 -15.02 -15.76
C ASP A 63 8.95 -13.93 -15.36
N TYR A 64 9.48 -12.88 -14.73
CA TYR A 64 8.68 -11.75 -14.26
C TYR A 64 8.32 -10.75 -15.37
N ASN A 65 8.93 -10.82 -16.55
CA ASN A 65 8.72 -9.85 -17.61
C ASN A 65 7.29 -9.93 -18.20
N PRO A 66 6.71 -8.82 -18.66
CA PRO A 66 7.23 -7.44 -18.60
C PRO A 66 6.90 -6.70 -17.28
N ARG A 67 6.06 -7.28 -16.41
CA ARG A 67 5.35 -6.56 -15.33
C ARG A 67 4.59 -5.32 -15.86
N GLY A 68 4.40 -4.31 -15.00
CA GLY A 68 3.67 -3.09 -15.31
C GLY A 68 2.15 -3.26 -15.23
N CYS A 69 1.45 -2.13 -15.24
CA CYS A 69 -0.01 -2.07 -15.27
C CYS A 69 -0.45 -0.82 -16.02
N GLN A 70 -1.75 -0.71 -16.27
CA GLN A 70 -2.36 0.43 -16.96
C GLN A 70 -2.06 1.77 -16.28
N LYS A 71 -1.96 1.79 -14.94
CA LYS A 71 -1.64 3.02 -14.19
C LYS A 71 -0.18 3.43 -14.34
N GLY A 72 0.73 2.44 -14.41
CA GLY A 72 2.15 2.69 -14.63
C GLY A 72 2.44 3.14 -16.07
N ALA A 73 1.69 2.63 -17.05
CA ALA A 73 1.85 2.99 -18.46
C ALA A 73 1.46 4.44 -18.81
N CYS A 74 0.76 5.13 -17.90
CA CYS A 74 0.32 6.52 -18.04
C CYS A 74 0.77 7.41 -16.88
N TYR A 75 1.83 7.03 -16.15
CA TYR A 75 2.23 7.76 -14.94
C TYR A 75 2.88 9.11 -15.27
N SER A 76 3.55 9.23 -16.43
CA SER A 76 4.16 10.45 -16.95
C SER A 76 3.16 11.59 -17.07
N GLU A 77 1.87 11.29 -17.29
CA GLU A 77 0.79 12.30 -17.32
C GLU A 77 0.72 13.10 -16.00
N ARG A 78 1.04 12.46 -14.86
CA ARG A 78 1.06 13.13 -13.54
C ARG A 78 2.11 14.23 -13.44
N MET A 79 3.14 14.19 -14.28
CA MET A 79 4.15 15.25 -14.32
C MET A 79 3.59 16.55 -14.89
N TYR A 80 2.58 16.46 -15.76
CA TYR A 80 2.05 17.61 -16.51
C TYR A 80 0.62 17.98 -16.10
N ASP A 81 0.03 17.20 -15.18
CA ASP A 81 -1.29 17.43 -14.63
C ASP A 81 -1.47 18.86 -14.08
N GLY A 82 -2.63 19.46 -14.34
CA GLY A 82 -2.97 20.81 -13.88
C GLY A 82 -3.07 20.93 -12.36
N ALA A 83 -3.37 19.83 -11.66
CA ALA A 83 -3.41 19.76 -10.21
C ALA A 83 -2.02 19.54 -9.57
N ARG A 84 -0.95 19.41 -10.38
CA ARG A 84 0.40 19.23 -9.84
C ARG A 84 0.82 20.45 -9.01
N MET A 85 1.21 20.20 -7.77
CA MET A 85 1.80 21.20 -6.88
C MET A 85 3.19 21.61 -7.40
N ARG A 86 3.34 22.90 -7.76
CA ARG A 86 4.58 23.46 -8.32
C ARG A 86 5.33 24.37 -7.34
N HIS A 87 4.62 24.91 -6.36
CA HIS A 87 5.14 25.87 -5.40
C HIS A 87 4.60 25.58 -3.99
N PRO A 88 5.32 25.97 -2.94
CA PRO A 88 4.76 26.02 -1.59
C PRO A 88 3.52 26.91 -1.55
N LEU A 89 2.47 26.42 -0.89
CA LEU A 89 1.19 27.11 -0.74
C LEU A 89 0.83 27.21 0.75
N LYS A 90 0.41 28.40 1.18
CA LYS A 90 -0.10 28.69 2.52
C LYS A 90 -1.60 28.92 2.46
N ARG A 91 -2.34 28.29 3.38
CA ARG A 91 -3.79 28.43 3.47
C ARG A 91 -4.14 29.85 3.93
N VAL A 92 -5.07 30.50 3.25
CA VAL A 92 -5.55 31.86 3.60
C VAL A 92 -7.03 31.93 3.98
N GLY A 93 -7.81 30.90 3.67
CA GLY A 93 -9.22 30.77 4.08
C GLY A 93 -9.45 29.59 5.01
N GLU A 94 -10.71 29.27 5.29
CA GLU A 94 -11.07 28.11 6.13
C GLU A 94 -10.54 26.77 5.57
N ARG A 95 -10.29 25.81 6.47
CA ARG A 95 -9.79 24.48 6.06
C ARG A 95 -10.84 23.79 5.18
N GLY A 96 -10.44 23.41 3.97
CA GLY A 96 -11.32 22.82 2.96
C GLY A 96 -11.90 23.81 1.95
N ALA A 97 -11.70 25.13 2.13
CA ALA A 97 -12.20 26.14 1.19
C ALA A 97 -11.39 26.25 -0.12
N GLY A 98 -10.24 25.57 -0.23
CA GLY A 98 -9.40 25.59 -1.42
C GLY A 98 -8.68 26.93 -1.68
N GLN A 99 -8.59 27.81 -0.68
CA GLN A 99 -8.00 29.14 -0.81
C GLN A 99 -6.54 29.14 -0.35
N TRP A 100 -5.64 29.43 -1.29
CA TRP A 100 -4.19 29.32 -1.11
C TRP A 100 -3.45 30.54 -1.62
N ALA A 101 -2.45 31.00 -0.87
CA ALA A 101 -1.46 31.95 -1.33
C ALA A 101 -0.13 31.23 -1.59
N ARG A 102 0.55 31.58 -2.68
CA ARG A 102 1.90 31.10 -2.94
C ARG A 102 2.89 31.78 -2.00
N VAL A 103 3.77 30.99 -1.40
CA VAL A 103 4.84 31.47 -0.52
C VAL A 103 6.20 30.95 -0.98
N SER A 104 7.29 31.50 -0.44
CA SER A 104 8.63 30.98 -0.69
C SER A 104 8.87 29.67 0.08
N TRP A 105 9.92 28.93 -0.29
CA TRP A 105 10.35 27.77 0.49
C TRP A 105 10.81 28.18 1.89
N ASP A 106 11.55 29.28 2.02
CA ASP A 106 12.03 29.76 3.31
C ASP A 106 10.87 30.15 4.23
N GLU A 107 9.86 30.85 3.73
CA GLU A 107 8.67 31.20 4.52
C GLU A 107 7.92 29.93 4.98
N ALA A 108 7.66 29.00 4.05
CA ALA A 108 6.94 27.78 4.38
C ALA A 108 7.70 26.91 5.40
N LEU A 109 9.01 26.78 5.25
CA LEU A 109 9.84 25.96 6.14
C LEU A 109 10.02 26.63 7.50
N ASN A 110 10.21 27.95 7.55
CA ASN A 110 10.29 28.70 8.81
C ASN A 110 8.98 28.64 9.59
N ASP A 111 7.83 28.86 8.91
CA ASP A 111 6.51 28.74 9.55
C ASP A 111 6.30 27.36 10.20
N ILE A 112 6.72 26.29 9.51
CA ILE A 112 6.63 24.91 10.03
C ILE A 112 7.60 24.72 11.20
N ALA A 113 8.86 25.15 11.05
CA ALA A 113 9.89 24.99 12.06
C ALA A 113 9.57 25.76 13.35
N ASP A 114 9.16 27.02 13.24
CA ASP A 114 8.74 27.85 14.36
C ASP A 114 7.59 27.18 15.12
N LYS A 115 6.58 26.68 14.40
CA LYS A 115 5.46 26.01 15.06
C LYS A 115 5.86 24.71 15.73
N MET A 116 6.79 23.95 15.14
CA MET A 116 7.34 22.74 15.75
C MET A 116 8.13 23.06 17.02
N ILE A 117 8.96 24.10 17.00
CA ILE A 117 9.74 24.55 18.17
C ILE A 117 8.78 25.00 19.28
N ASP A 118 7.76 25.80 18.96
CA ASP A 118 6.74 26.24 19.93
C ASP A 118 6.10 25.05 20.65
N VAL A 119 5.73 24.00 19.92
CA VAL A 119 5.14 22.79 20.50
C VAL A 119 6.16 22.03 21.34
N MET A 120 7.40 21.91 20.88
CA MET A 120 8.48 21.22 21.62
C MET A 120 8.81 21.87 22.95
N VAL A 121 8.78 23.21 23.04
CA VAL A 121 9.06 23.95 24.29
C VAL A 121 7.83 24.16 25.17
N SER A 122 6.64 23.86 24.64
CA SER A 122 5.39 23.90 25.41
C SER A 122 5.27 22.74 26.39
N SER A 123 4.25 22.78 27.24
CA SER A 123 3.89 21.67 28.12
C SER A 123 3.50 20.37 27.39
N ASP A 124 3.10 20.47 26.13
CA ASP A 124 2.62 19.33 25.32
C ASP A 124 3.79 18.47 24.80
N GLY A 125 4.97 19.07 24.63
CA GLY A 125 6.21 18.42 24.24
C GLY A 125 6.21 17.76 22.84
N PRO A 126 7.29 17.06 22.48
CA PRO A 126 7.46 16.46 21.16
C PRO A 126 6.45 15.34 20.86
N GLY A 127 5.88 14.71 21.89
CA GLY A 127 4.85 13.67 21.74
C GLY A 127 3.57 14.15 21.03
N SER A 128 3.37 15.47 20.93
CA SER A 128 2.20 16.07 20.27
C SER A 128 2.43 16.36 18.77
N ILE A 129 3.64 16.12 18.27
CA ILE A 129 3.97 16.24 16.84
C ILE A 129 3.90 14.83 16.25
N VAL A 130 2.88 14.58 15.44
CA VAL A 130 2.63 13.26 14.86
C VAL A 130 2.93 13.27 13.36
N TRP A 131 3.70 12.28 12.92
CA TRP A 131 4.03 12.10 11.51
C TRP A 131 3.27 10.92 10.93
N ASP A 132 2.50 11.20 9.88
CA ASP A 132 1.80 10.20 9.07
C ASP A 132 2.54 10.02 7.74
N GLN A 133 2.89 8.78 7.40
CA GLN A 133 3.53 8.43 6.14
C GLN A 133 2.56 8.30 4.97
N GLY A 134 1.27 8.19 5.28
CA GLY A 134 0.23 7.78 4.36
C GLY A 134 0.53 6.41 3.76
N THR A 135 -0.23 6.07 2.72
CA THR A 135 -0.13 4.76 2.10
C THR A 135 1.19 4.55 1.36
N ALA A 136 1.89 5.61 0.97
CA ALA A 136 3.10 5.53 0.14
C ALA A 136 4.29 5.04 0.97
N GLN A 137 4.41 3.72 1.11
CA GLN A 137 5.62 3.04 1.61
C GLN A 137 6.81 3.46 0.73
N THR A 138 7.45 4.56 1.07
CA THR A 138 8.60 5.08 0.34
C THR A 138 9.84 4.33 0.82
N ASN A 139 10.06 3.14 0.24
CA ASN A 139 11.33 2.41 0.29
C ASN A 139 12.41 3.17 -0.52
N GLY A 140 12.66 4.43 -0.14
CA GLY A 140 13.55 5.37 -0.82
C GLY A 140 13.86 6.59 0.06
N GLY A 141 14.52 7.59 -0.52
CA GLY A 141 15.07 8.73 0.26
C GLY A 141 14.03 9.56 1.03
N ALA A 142 12.78 9.66 0.53
CA ALA A 142 11.73 10.46 1.17
C ALA A 142 11.29 9.90 2.53
N GLY A 143 11.01 8.60 2.61
CA GLY A 143 10.63 7.94 3.88
C GLY A 143 11.78 7.93 4.89
N LEU A 144 13.03 7.74 4.41
CA LEU A 144 14.22 7.83 5.26
C LEU A 144 14.43 9.24 5.83
N ALA A 145 14.18 10.29 5.04
CA ALA A 145 14.29 11.66 5.52
C ALA A 145 13.28 11.93 6.65
N MET A 146 12.02 11.49 6.49
CA MET A 146 11.02 11.62 7.54
C MET A 146 11.39 10.80 8.78
N LEU A 147 11.73 9.51 8.63
CA LEU A 147 12.10 8.66 9.77
C LEU A 147 13.32 9.21 10.53
N ARG A 148 14.27 9.79 9.82
CA ARG A 148 15.44 10.41 10.44
C ARG A 148 15.06 11.66 11.21
N THR A 149 14.19 12.49 10.65
CA THR A 149 13.67 13.68 11.33
C THR A 149 12.90 13.29 12.58
N THR A 150 12.01 12.30 12.53
CA THR A 150 11.22 11.88 13.69
C THR A 150 12.08 11.33 14.82
N LEU A 151 13.13 10.57 14.47
CA LEU A 151 14.10 10.04 15.42
C LEU A 151 14.92 11.14 16.10
N VAL A 152 15.35 12.17 15.37
CA VAL A 152 16.14 13.28 15.94
C VAL A 152 15.29 14.16 16.85
N LEU A 153 14.02 14.35 16.49
CA LEU A 153 13.10 15.20 17.24
C LEU A 153 12.37 14.48 18.39
N ASP A 154 12.60 13.17 18.53
CA ASP A 154 11.89 12.29 19.49
C ASP A 154 10.36 12.40 19.38
N THR A 155 9.87 12.41 18.14
CA THR A 155 8.44 12.57 17.82
C THR A 155 7.84 11.24 17.34
N PRO A 156 6.58 10.94 17.69
CA PRO A 156 5.93 9.70 17.29
C PRO A 156 5.66 9.65 15.78
N VAL A 157 5.79 8.44 15.23
CA VAL A 157 5.38 8.07 13.87
C VAL A 157 4.29 7.00 13.95
N LEU A 158 3.29 7.11 13.09
CA LEU A 158 2.19 6.14 13.05
C LEU A 158 2.60 4.87 12.27
N ASP A 159 2.08 3.71 12.70
CA ASP A 159 2.32 2.44 12.01
C ASP A 159 1.40 2.32 10.79
N VAL A 160 1.97 2.59 9.61
CA VAL A 160 1.25 2.59 8.34
C VAL A 160 0.46 1.30 8.08
N ASN A 161 0.99 0.13 8.45
CA ASN A 161 0.32 -1.15 8.18
C ASN A 161 -0.96 -1.27 8.99
N THR A 162 -0.96 -0.79 10.23
CA THR A 162 -2.16 -0.76 11.07
C THR A 162 -3.17 0.26 10.56
N GLU A 163 -2.72 1.44 10.14
CA GLU A 163 -3.59 2.50 9.63
C GLU A 163 -4.36 2.12 8.37
N ILE A 164 -3.69 1.43 7.43
CA ILE A 164 -4.31 1.01 6.17
C ILE A 164 -5.06 -0.32 6.30
N GLY A 165 -4.92 -1.02 7.43
CA GLY A 165 -5.55 -2.32 7.67
C GLY A 165 -4.80 -3.53 7.08
N ASP A 166 -3.57 -3.35 6.60
CA ASP A 166 -2.71 -4.42 6.08
C ASP A 166 -1.93 -5.16 7.17
N HIS A 167 -1.98 -4.68 8.41
CA HIS A 167 -1.38 -5.35 9.56
C HIS A 167 -1.96 -6.76 9.74
N ARG A 168 -1.08 -7.73 10.04
CA ARG A 168 -1.41 -9.17 10.09
C ARG A 168 -1.30 -9.70 11.52
N PRO A 169 -2.21 -9.32 12.44
CA PRO A 169 -2.07 -9.65 13.86
C PRO A 169 -2.11 -11.17 14.11
N GLY A 170 -2.87 -11.92 13.31
CA GLY A 170 -2.93 -13.38 13.39
C GLY A 170 -1.58 -14.06 13.16
N VAL A 171 -0.75 -13.54 12.25
CA VAL A 171 0.61 -14.04 12.00
C VAL A 171 1.52 -13.73 13.19
N GLY A 172 1.40 -12.53 13.75
CA GLY A 172 2.13 -12.12 14.95
C GLY A 172 1.83 -13.01 16.15
N VAL A 173 0.55 -13.26 16.44
CA VAL A 173 0.13 -14.11 17.57
C VAL A 173 0.52 -15.57 17.38
N THR A 174 0.40 -16.10 16.15
CA THR A 174 0.63 -17.53 15.89
C THR A 174 2.11 -17.87 15.74
N MET A 175 2.87 -17.04 15.03
CA MET A 175 4.24 -17.35 14.60
C MET A 175 5.30 -16.42 15.19
N GLY A 176 4.90 -15.34 15.89
CA GLY A 176 5.84 -14.34 16.38
C GLY A 176 6.56 -13.54 15.28
N LYS A 177 6.00 -13.51 14.06
CA LYS A 177 6.56 -12.80 12.89
C LYS A 177 5.65 -11.68 12.43
N MET A 178 6.23 -10.59 11.93
CA MET A 178 5.48 -9.45 11.38
C MET A 178 4.74 -9.80 10.08
N THR A 179 5.31 -10.71 9.27
CA THR A 179 4.73 -11.16 7.99
C THR A 179 5.31 -12.53 7.63
N PHE A 180 4.52 -13.34 6.93
CA PHE A 180 4.91 -14.64 6.40
C PHE A 180 4.33 -14.79 4.98
N CYS A 181 5.19 -14.68 3.96
CA CYS A 181 4.82 -14.85 2.56
C CYS A 181 6.04 -15.27 1.74
N SER A 182 5.82 -16.09 0.70
CA SER A 182 6.81 -16.35 -0.35
C SER A 182 6.71 -15.32 -1.46
N SER A 183 7.67 -15.34 -2.37
CA SER A 183 7.59 -14.58 -3.61
C SER A 183 6.54 -15.20 -4.54
N SER A 184 5.97 -14.40 -5.44
CA SER A 184 4.86 -14.85 -6.30
C SER A 184 5.24 -15.98 -7.28
N ASP A 185 6.52 -16.18 -7.56
CA ASP A 185 7.00 -17.32 -8.34
C ASP A 185 6.69 -18.67 -7.69
N ASP A 186 6.64 -18.72 -6.35
CA ASP A 186 6.35 -19.92 -5.58
C ASP A 186 4.94 -20.48 -5.88
N LEU A 187 4.02 -19.63 -6.36
CA LEU A 187 2.68 -20.03 -6.77
C LEU A 187 2.71 -21.04 -7.93
N PHE A 188 3.73 -21.03 -8.79
CA PHE A 188 3.83 -21.96 -9.92
C PHE A 188 4.18 -23.39 -9.50
N TYR A 189 4.71 -23.60 -8.29
CA TYR A 189 4.97 -24.92 -7.74
C TYR A 189 3.75 -25.52 -7.02
N SER A 190 2.68 -24.74 -6.83
CA SER A 190 1.51 -25.17 -6.10
C SER A 190 0.54 -25.98 -6.98
N ASP A 191 0.16 -27.17 -6.50
CA ASP A 191 -0.90 -27.98 -7.14
C ASP A 191 -2.32 -27.43 -6.82
N LEU A 192 -2.46 -26.74 -5.68
CA LEU A 192 -3.70 -26.13 -5.17
C LEU A 192 -3.42 -24.74 -4.62
N ILE A 193 -4.18 -23.75 -5.09
CA ILE A 193 -4.15 -22.38 -4.56
C ILE A 193 -5.55 -22.03 -4.05
N LEU A 194 -5.62 -21.54 -2.81
CA LEU A 194 -6.83 -20.99 -2.21
C LEU A 194 -6.74 -19.46 -2.19
N ILE A 195 -7.57 -18.81 -3.00
CA ILE A 195 -7.72 -17.35 -2.94
C ILE A 195 -8.83 -17.03 -1.95
N TRP A 196 -8.46 -16.56 -0.77
CA TRP A 196 -9.39 -16.22 0.30
C TRP A 196 -9.45 -14.70 0.50
N GLY A 197 -10.57 -14.08 0.12
CA GLY A 197 -10.80 -12.66 0.37
C GLY A 197 -9.97 -11.70 -0.51
N GLY A 198 -9.37 -12.20 -1.61
CA GLY A 198 -8.60 -11.40 -2.55
C GLY A 198 -9.11 -11.50 -4.00
N ASN A 199 -8.70 -10.54 -4.85
CA ASN A 199 -8.93 -10.61 -6.29
C ASN A 199 -7.66 -10.21 -7.09
N PRO A 200 -6.86 -11.19 -7.52
CA PRO A 200 -5.59 -10.93 -8.23
C PRO A 200 -5.75 -10.31 -9.62
N ASP A 201 -6.94 -10.35 -10.22
CA ASP A 201 -7.17 -9.79 -11.57
C ASP A 201 -7.37 -8.26 -11.55
N LEU A 202 -8.02 -7.74 -10.51
CA LEU A 202 -8.37 -6.32 -10.40
C LEU A 202 -7.46 -5.53 -9.46
N HIS A 203 -6.94 -6.17 -8.43
CA HIS A 203 -5.81 -5.67 -7.67
C HIS A 203 -4.60 -6.17 -8.44
N PRO A 204 -4.23 -5.50 -9.55
CA PRO A 204 -3.35 -6.06 -10.54
C PRO A 204 -1.96 -5.82 -9.96
N ASP A 205 -1.57 -6.70 -9.05
CA ASP A 205 -0.19 -7.05 -8.92
C ASP A 205 0.19 -7.51 -10.32
N SER A 206 1.14 -6.84 -10.94
CA SER A 206 1.72 -7.32 -12.20
C SER A 206 2.24 -8.77 -12.07
N GLN A 207 2.41 -9.25 -10.83
CA GLN A 207 2.68 -10.63 -10.45
C GLN A 207 1.41 -11.48 -10.46
N CYS A 208 0.37 -11.16 -9.69
CA CYS A 208 -0.81 -12.02 -9.61
C CYS A 208 -1.69 -11.97 -10.88
N ALA A 209 -1.83 -10.85 -11.57
CA ALA A 209 -2.61 -10.82 -12.81
C ALA A 209 -1.90 -11.56 -13.96
N PHE A 210 -0.57 -11.52 -14.05
CA PHE A 210 0.17 -12.24 -15.10
C PHE A 210 0.46 -13.70 -14.71
N HIS A 211 0.71 -13.98 -13.42
CA HIS A 211 1.04 -15.32 -12.89
C HIS A 211 -0.16 -16.09 -12.33
N ALA A 212 -1.30 -15.46 -12.06
CA ALA A 212 -2.57 -16.18 -11.97
C ALA A 212 -3.16 -16.37 -13.37
N ARG A 213 -2.97 -15.44 -14.32
CA ARG A 213 -3.34 -15.67 -15.73
C ARG A 213 -2.49 -16.73 -16.41
N GLY A 214 -1.20 -16.87 -16.11
CA GLY A 214 -0.39 -17.98 -16.63
C GLY A 214 -1.07 -19.35 -16.45
N PRO A 215 -1.45 -19.75 -15.22
CA PRO A 215 -2.25 -20.94 -14.94
C PRO A 215 -3.73 -20.86 -15.34
N LEU A 216 -4.40 -19.69 -15.20
CA LEU A 216 -5.83 -19.52 -15.58
C LEU A 216 -6.05 -19.60 -17.11
N GLN A 217 -5.07 -19.16 -17.90
CA GLN A 217 -5.12 -19.03 -19.35
C GLN A 217 -4.46 -20.24 -20.05
N ARG A 218 -3.44 -20.87 -19.43
CA ARG A 218 -2.94 -22.21 -19.83
C ARG A 218 -3.89 -23.37 -19.55
N ARG A 219 -5.15 -23.10 -19.15
CA ARG A 219 -6.24 -24.07 -19.28
C ARG A 219 -6.48 -24.49 -20.73
N GLN A 220 -6.04 -23.70 -21.71
CA GLN A 220 -6.27 -24.00 -23.13
C GLN A 220 -5.13 -24.75 -23.82
N ASP A 221 -3.85 -24.59 -23.41
CA ASP A 221 -2.75 -25.03 -24.28
C ASP A 221 -1.82 -26.14 -23.77
N HIS A 222 -1.53 -26.38 -22.47
CA HIS A 222 -0.63 -27.49 -22.09
C HIS A 222 -0.76 -28.02 -20.65
N HIS A 223 -0.55 -29.34 -20.52
CA HIS A 223 -0.69 -30.28 -19.39
C HIS A 223 0.04 -30.00 -18.05
N HIS A 224 0.28 -28.76 -17.63
CA HIS A 224 0.98 -28.49 -16.35
C HIS A 224 0.05 -28.31 -15.12
N ARG A 225 -0.13 -29.43 -14.42
CA ARG A 225 -0.34 -29.72 -12.97
C ARG A 225 -1.07 -28.79 -11.97
N THR A 226 -1.44 -27.54 -12.19
CA THR A 226 -2.26 -26.82 -11.19
C THR A 226 -3.71 -27.31 -11.26
N ARG A 227 -4.09 -28.24 -10.37
CA ARG A 227 -5.32 -29.04 -10.51
C ARG A 227 -6.57 -28.38 -9.89
N LEU A 228 -6.44 -27.39 -9.02
CA LEU A 228 -7.61 -26.77 -8.39
C LEU A 228 -7.34 -25.34 -7.91
N LEU A 229 -8.16 -24.40 -8.38
CA LEU A 229 -8.24 -23.03 -7.86
C LEU A 229 -9.59 -22.87 -7.17
N ARG A 230 -9.58 -22.58 -5.87
CA ARG A 230 -10.81 -22.24 -5.13
C ARG A 230 -10.79 -20.77 -4.76
N LEU A 231 -11.85 -20.09 -5.19
CA LEU A 231 -12.06 -18.69 -4.88
C LEU A 231 -13.15 -18.59 -3.82
N LEU A 232 -12.77 -18.06 -2.65
CA LEU A 232 -13.70 -17.76 -1.57
C LEU A 232 -13.90 -16.25 -1.47
N HIS A 233 -14.99 -15.78 -2.08
CA HIS A 233 -15.33 -14.36 -2.13
C HIS A 233 -16.86 -14.17 -1.98
N PRO A 234 -17.34 -13.19 -1.20
CA PRO A 234 -18.78 -13.00 -0.94
C PRO A 234 -19.56 -12.48 -2.15
N ARG A 235 -18.88 -11.92 -3.15
CA ARG A 235 -19.44 -11.43 -4.42
C ARG A 235 -18.74 -12.07 -5.61
N ARG A 236 -19.35 -12.14 -6.78
CA ARG A 236 -18.67 -12.56 -8.01
C ARG A 236 -17.64 -11.50 -8.44
N PRO A 237 -16.33 -11.75 -8.39
CA PRO A 237 -15.34 -10.77 -8.82
C PRO A 237 -15.14 -10.81 -10.34
N VAL A 238 -14.68 -9.68 -10.89
CA VAL A 238 -14.19 -9.60 -12.27
C VAL A 238 -13.01 -10.56 -12.43
N GLY A 239 -13.01 -11.38 -13.49
CA GLY A 239 -11.97 -12.38 -13.75
C GLY A 239 -12.32 -13.81 -13.30
N ALA A 240 -13.40 -14.00 -12.53
CA ALA A 240 -13.88 -15.33 -12.16
C ALA A 240 -14.45 -16.10 -13.38
N GLY A 241 -13.56 -16.81 -14.09
CA GLY A 241 -13.91 -17.72 -15.18
C GLY A 241 -14.83 -18.86 -14.75
N GLU A 242 -15.41 -19.58 -15.72
CA GLU A 242 -16.46 -20.58 -15.49
C GLU A 242 -15.96 -21.92 -14.92
N GLY A 243 -14.65 -22.16 -14.86
CA GLY A 243 -14.12 -23.52 -14.63
C GLY A 243 -13.49 -23.82 -13.27
N GLY A 244 -13.65 -22.97 -12.24
CA GLY A 244 -13.16 -23.24 -10.87
C GLY A 244 -14.29 -23.47 -9.87
N ASP A 245 -14.11 -24.37 -8.90
CA ASP A 245 -15.03 -24.54 -7.78
C ASP A 245 -15.13 -23.23 -6.99
N ARG A 246 -16.32 -22.64 -6.93
CA ARG A 246 -16.59 -21.41 -6.20
C ARG A 246 -17.29 -21.72 -4.89
N CYS A 247 -16.80 -21.10 -3.82
CA CYS A 247 -17.47 -21.14 -2.53
C CYS A 247 -17.77 -19.70 -2.10
N SER A 248 -19.04 -19.31 -2.12
CA SER A 248 -19.47 -18.03 -1.56
C SER A 248 -19.68 -18.20 -0.06
N ALA A 249 -18.79 -17.61 0.74
CA ALA A 249 -19.08 -17.39 2.15
C ALA A 249 -19.91 -16.11 2.29
N ARG A 250 -20.95 -16.13 3.13
CA ARG A 250 -21.66 -14.91 3.51
C ARG A 250 -20.66 -14.03 4.26
N ALA A 251 -20.52 -12.76 3.88
CA ALA A 251 -19.73 -11.84 4.66
C ALA A 251 -20.39 -11.71 6.04
N VAL A 252 -19.80 -12.34 7.06
CA VAL A 252 -20.19 -12.11 8.46
C VAL A 252 -19.47 -10.86 8.91
N TYR A 253 -19.80 -9.73 8.29
CA TYR A 253 -19.70 -8.48 9.01
C TYR A 253 -20.87 -8.51 9.98
N GLY A 254 -20.59 -8.51 11.27
CA GLY A 254 -21.60 -8.29 12.29
C GLY A 254 -22.20 -6.90 12.10
N ALA A 255 -23.13 -6.76 11.16
CA ALA A 255 -24.30 -6.00 11.46
C ALA A 255 -24.94 -6.74 12.63
N CYS A 256 -25.03 -6.09 13.79
CA CYS A 256 -26.17 -6.33 14.66
C CYS A 256 -27.43 -6.03 13.82
N ASP A 257 -27.86 -6.99 13.01
CA ASP A 257 -29.18 -6.98 12.38
C ASP A 257 -30.12 -7.53 13.45
N ASP A 258 -30.90 -6.60 13.99
CA ASP A 258 -31.90 -6.72 15.05
C ASP A 258 -33.11 -7.54 14.57
N ARG A 259 -32.85 -8.76 14.09
CA ARG A 259 -33.85 -9.70 13.57
C ARG A 259 -33.88 -11.01 14.33
N ARG A 260 -33.80 -10.91 15.66
CA ARG A 260 -34.37 -11.94 16.55
C ARG A 260 -35.42 -11.27 17.42
N GLY A 261 -36.68 -11.55 17.09
CA GLY A 261 -37.87 -11.39 17.93
C GLY A 261 -37.87 -10.19 18.88
N ALA A 262 -38.58 -9.14 18.51
CA ALA A 262 -38.97 -8.08 19.42
C ALA A 262 -39.55 -8.65 20.73
N VAL A 263 -38.73 -8.65 21.78
CA VAL A 263 -39.21 -8.49 23.14
C VAL A 263 -38.77 -7.08 23.52
N GLN A 264 -39.70 -6.14 23.38
CA GLN A 264 -39.47 -4.77 23.83
C GLN A 264 -39.11 -4.80 25.32
N PRO A 265 -37.97 -4.24 25.75
CA PRO A 265 -37.76 -3.96 27.16
C PRO A 265 -38.72 -2.84 27.54
N GLN A 266 -39.72 -3.14 28.38
CA GLN A 266 -40.51 -2.10 29.02
C GLN A 266 -39.57 -1.23 29.86
N ILE A 267 -39.42 0.02 29.45
CA ILE A 267 -38.71 1.04 30.22
C ILE A 267 -39.63 1.43 31.38
N HIS A 268 -39.32 0.96 32.59
CA HIS A 268 -39.88 1.55 33.80
C HIS A 268 -39.19 2.90 34.04
N PRO A 269 -39.95 4.01 34.19
CA PRO A 269 -39.36 5.30 34.52
C PRO A 269 -39.07 5.35 36.01
N GLY A 270 -37.80 5.35 36.38
CA GLY A 270 -37.36 5.59 37.77
C GLY A 270 -36.23 4.68 38.23
N ALA A 271 -35.00 5.00 37.83
CA ALA A 271 -33.79 4.67 38.59
C ALA A 271 -32.62 5.48 38.02
N ASP A 272 -31.91 6.17 38.91
CA ASP A 272 -30.77 7.04 38.64
C ASP A 272 -29.66 6.37 37.82
N ARG A 273 -29.09 7.11 36.86
CA ARG A 273 -27.87 6.71 36.12
C ARG A 273 -26.64 6.84 37.03
N PRO A 274 -25.80 5.81 37.19
CA PRO A 274 -24.41 6.03 37.54
C PRO A 274 -23.59 6.31 36.28
N ALA A 275 -22.77 7.37 36.35
CA ALA A 275 -21.80 7.72 35.33
C ALA A 275 -20.75 6.61 35.16
N ALA A 276 -20.60 6.07 33.94
CA ALA A 276 -19.52 5.14 33.61
C ALA A 276 -18.39 5.87 32.89
N ALA A 277 -17.50 6.48 33.67
CA ALA A 277 -16.14 6.74 33.26
C ALA A 277 -15.37 5.40 33.33
N GLY A 278 -15.09 4.79 32.19
CA GLY A 278 -14.31 3.56 32.10
C GLY A 278 -12.81 3.84 32.13
N ALA A 279 -12.23 4.01 33.32
CA ALA A 279 -10.78 3.99 33.51
C ALA A 279 -10.24 2.57 33.28
N TYR A 280 -9.33 2.40 32.32
CA TYR A 280 -8.60 1.15 32.08
C TYR A 280 -7.66 0.89 33.27
N ARG A 281 -8.07 0.04 34.23
CA ARG A 281 -7.19 -0.39 35.33
C ARG A 281 -6.07 -1.26 34.76
N GLN A 282 -4.86 -0.70 34.68
CA GLN A 282 -3.64 -1.48 34.47
C GLN A 282 -3.46 -2.47 35.63
N ARG A 283 -3.32 -3.76 35.33
CA ARG A 283 -2.89 -4.76 36.31
C ARG A 283 -1.41 -4.54 36.65
N PRO A 284 -0.98 -4.65 37.93
CA PRO A 284 0.43 -4.54 38.26
C PRO A 284 1.22 -5.72 37.69
N LEU A 285 2.40 -5.43 37.14
CA LEU A 285 3.39 -6.44 36.74
C LEU A 285 3.87 -7.24 37.97
N PRO A 286 4.12 -8.56 37.86
CA PRO A 286 4.66 -9.35 38.95
C PRO A 286 6.09 -8.90 39.31
N ALA A 287 6.39 -8.90 40.61
CA ALA A 287 7.66 -8.43 41.17
C ALA A 287 8.89 -9.17 40.60
N ARG A 288 9.95 -8.41 40.32
CA ARG A 288 11.26 -8.92 39.88
C ARG A 288 11.82 -9.96 40.86
N VAL A 289 12.10 -11.16 40.36
CA VAL A 289 12.85 -12.20 41.07
C VAL A 289 14.28 -11.70 41.31
N ARG A 290 14.69 -11.54 42.58
CA ARG A 290 16.07 -11.21 42.94
C ARG A 290 16.99 -12.44 42.73
N PRO A 291 18.20 -12.28 42.15
CA PRO A 291 19.13 -13.39 42.01
C PRO A 291 19.65 -13.86 43.37
N ARG A 292 19.61 -15.17 43.62
CA ARG A 292 20.21 -15.80 44.81
C ARG A 292 21.73 -15.63 44.77
N ARG A 293 22.30 -15.00 45.80
CA ARG A 293 23.75 -14.97 46.03
C ARG A 293 24.27 -16.41 46.18
N ARG A 294 25.16 -16.85 45.28
CA ARG A 294 26.00 -18.04 45.50
C ARG A 294 26.93 -17.74 46.68
N ARG A 295 26.83 -18.50 47.77
CA ARG A 295 27.86 -18.55 48.81
C ARG A 295 29.09 -19.23 48.19
N ARG A 296 30.22 -18.52 48.19
CA ARG A 296 31.54 -19.12 47.95
C ARG A 296 31.82 -20.15 49.04
N ARG A 297 32.16 -21.37 48.64
CA ARG A 297 33.09 -22.23 49.37
C ARG A 297 34.35 -22.29 48.51
#